data_AF-A0A2M7PV16-F1
#
_entry.id   AF-A0A2M7PV16-F1
#
_cell.length_a   1.000
_cell.length_b   1.000
_cell.length_c   1.000
_cell.angle_alpha   90.00
_cell.angle_beta   90.00
_cell.angle_gamma   90.00
#
_symmetry.space_group_name_H-M   'P 1'
#
loop_
_entity.id
_entity.type
_entity.pdbx_description
1 polymer ?
#
loop_
_entity_poly.entity_id
_entity_poly.type
_entity_poly.pdbx_seq_one_letter_code
_entity_poly.pdbx_strand_id
1 'polypeptide(L)'
;TITVRDRGIGMTAEEVEKYINQIAFSSAEEFVKKFKTKSQAETNAIIGHFGLGFYSSFMVSEQVEIKTKTYKKGGQTKAVRWECDGSPDYSIEEIEKDDRGTEVILHIDDENKEFLDDYRVEQLLTKYCKFLPIPIQFGTKKEFETIEGKFDKDGNPEKQEVEKPNIINNPDPLWKKKPADATDEEYKNFYRELYPYTFEEPLFNIHLNVDYPFNLTGILYFPKLKKDYEMQRNKIQLYSNQVFVTNSVEGIVPDFLTLLHGVIDSPDIPLNVSRSYLQSDGAVKKISGYIT
;
A
#
# COMPACT_ATOMS: atom_id res chain seq x y z
N THR A 1 -3.32 -13.69 15.52
CA THR A 1 -2.91 -12.27 15.47
C THR A 1 -2.39 -11.95 14.09
N ILE A 2 -2.40 -10.68 13.70
CA ILE A 2 -1.64 -10.16 12.56
C ILE A 2 -0.52 -9.30 13.12
N THR A 3 0.69 -9.38 12.59
CA THR A 3 1.81 -8.53 13.02
C THR A 3 2.40 -7.81 11.83
N VAL A 4 2.42 -6.48 11.89
CA VAL A 4 3.11 -5.61 10.93
C VAL A 4 4.40 -5.13 11.59
N ARG A 5 5.54 -5.44 11.00
CA ARG A 5 6.86 -5.04 11.49
C ARG A 5 7.53 -4.12 10.49
N ASP A 6 8.04 -3.00 10.99
CA ASP A 6 8.97 -2.17 10.26
C ASP A 6 10.35 -2.17 10.94
N ARG A 7 11.36 -1.77 10.16
CA ARG A 7 12.69 -1.40 10.66
C ARG A 7 12.91 0.10 10.54
N GLY A 8 11.86 0.87 10.84
CA GLY A 8 11.80 2.32 10.71
C GLY A 8 12.59 3.04 11.81
N ILE A 9 12.22 4.30 12.06
CA ILE A 9 12.84 5.12 13.10
C ILE A 9 12.47 4.65 14.51
N GLY A 10 11.34 3.96 14.67
CA GLY A 10 10.77 3.64 15.99
C GLY A 10 10.39 4.88 16.81
N MET A 11 9.91 4.67 18.02
CA MET A 11 9.45 5.74 18.92
C MET A 11 10.06 5.58 20.32
N THR A 12 10.18 6.69 21.05
CA THR A 12 10.40 6.70 22.52
C THR A 12 9.08 6.55 23.28
N ALA A 13 9.15 6.30 24.59
CA ALA A 13 7.97 6.29 25.46
C ALA A 13 7.14 7.59 25.34
N GLU A 14 7.82 8.74 25.37
CA GLU A 14 7.19 10.06 25.24
C GLU A 14 6.54 10.26 23.87
N GLU A 15 7.18 9.77 22.80
CA GLU A 15 6.63 9.83 21.44
C GLU A 15 5.39 8.93 21.31
N VAL A 16 5.39 7.73 21.92
CA VAL A 16 4.20 6.87 21.98
C VAL A 16 3.06 7.57 22.72
N GLU A 17 3.32 8.13 23.90
CA GLU A 17 2.29 8.84 24.67
C GLU A 17 1.70 10.03 23.88
N LYS A 18 2.56 10.81 23.23
CA LYS A 18 2.13 11.99 22.46
C LYS A 18 1.36 11.61 21.18
N TYR A 19 1.91 10.72 20.36
CA TYR A 19 1.40 10.46 19.01
C TYR A 19 0.33 9.37 18.98
N ILE A 20 0.45 8.33 19.82
CA ILE A 20 -0.53 7.24 19.87
C ILE A 20 -1.67 7.58 20.83
N ASN A 21 -1.39 8.15 22.01
CA ASN A 21 -2.47 8.42 22.97
C ASN A 21 -3.10 9.80 22.77
N GLN A 22 -2.32 10.88 22.89
CA GLN A 22 -2.93 12.23 22.97
C GLN A 22 -3.56 12.71 21.65
N ILE A 23 -2.84 12.59 20.54
CA ILE A 23 -3.30 13.09 19.23
C ILE A 23 -4.43 12.24 18.67
N ALA A 24 -4.40 10.95 18.97
CA ALA A 24 -5.26 10.01 18.30
C ALA A 24 -6.49 9.60 19.12
N PHE A 25 -6.53 9.66 20.46
CA PHE A 25 -7.79 9.54 21.22
C PHE A 25 -8.72 10.74 21.02
N SER A 26 -8.17 11.95 21.04
CA SER A 26 -8.95 13.18 20.81
C SER A 26 -9.63 13.18 19.43
N SER A 27 -8.99 12.55 18.44
CA SER A 27 -9.55 12.36 17.09
C SER A 27 -10.44 11.11 16.99
N ALA A 28 -10.05 9.99 17.61
CA ALA A 28 -10.72 8.68 17.50
C ALA A 28 -12.07 8.63 18.20
N GLU A 29 -12.23 9.32 19.34
CA GLU A 29 -13.52 9.40 20.02
C GLU A 29 -14.55 10.14 19.16
N GLU A 30 -14.13 11.20 18.46
CA GLU A 30 -14.96 11.92 17.50
C GLU A 30 -15.26 11.06 16.26
N PHE A 31 -14.29 10.27 15.79
CA PHE A 31 -14.45 9.33 14.68
C PHE A 31 -15.46 8.23 15.00
N VAL A 32 -15.32 7.52 16.12
CA VAL A 32 -16.21 6.41 16.51
C VAL A 32 -17.64 6.92 16.75
N LYS A 33 -17.81 8.10 17.37
CA LYS A 33 -19.13 8.74 17.54
C LYS A 33 -19.79 9.07 16.20
N LYS A 34 -19.03 9.61 15.23
CA LYS A 34 -19.53 9.91 13.87
C LYS A 34 -19.78 8.65 13.04
N PHE A 35 -19.01 7.58 13.25
CA PHE A 35 -19.12 6.32 12.51
C PHE A 35 -20.35 5.51 12.92
N LYS A 36 -20.67 5.45 14.23
CA LYS A 36 -21.80 4.65 14.76
C LYS A 36 -23.19 5.19 14.40
N THR A 37 -23.29 6.40 13.85
CA THR A 37 -24.58 7.10 13.63
C THR A 37 -24.89 7.45 12.18
N LYS A 38 -24.04 7.05 11.21
CA LYS A 38 -24.15 7.52 9.82
C LYS A 38 -24.19 6.39 8.78
N SER A 39 -24.71 6.74 7.61
CA SER A 39 -24.84 5.84 6.47
C SER A 39 -23.48 5.50 5.83
N GLN A 40 -23.39 4.36 5.15
CA GLN A 40 -22.16 3.85 4.53
C GLN A 40 -21.50 4.83 3.53
N ALA A 41 -22.30 5.72 2.90
CA ALA A 41 -21.81 6.77 2.01
C ALA A 41 -21.10 7.92 2.75
N GLU A 42 -21.53 8.23 3.98
CA GLU A 42 -20.92 9.27 4.82
C GLU A 42 -19.67 8.78 5.52
N THR A 43 -19.60 7.48 5.84
CA THR A 43 -18.40 6.82 6.36
C THR A 43 -17.21 6.96 5.42
N ASN A 44 -17.43 6.82 4.11
CA ASN A 44 -16.41 7.00 3.07
C ASN A 44 -15.86 8.44 2.97
N ALA A 45 -16.56 9.43 3.54
CA ALA A 45 -16.13 10.83 3.55
C ALA A 45 -15.32 11.23 4.79
N ILE A 46 -15.25 10.36 5.82
CA ILE A 46 -14.57 10.64 7.09
C ILE A 46 -13.12 10.11 7.08
N ILE A 47 -12.78 9.23 6.13
CA ILE A 47 -11.45 8.63 5.98
C ILE A 47 -10.49 9.69 5.43
N GLY A 48 -9.61 10.25 6.29
CA GLY A 48 -8.57 11.20 5.88
C GLY A 48 -8.24 12.32 6.87
N HIS A 49 -8.93 12.41 8.01
CA HIS A 49 -8.55 13.37 9.06
C HIS A 49 -7.39 12.81 9.92
N PHE A 50 -6.38 13.66 10.15
CA PHE A 50 -5.09 13.36 10.79
C PHE A 50 -5.19 12.46 12.04
N GLY A 51 -4.22 11.54 12.21
CA GLY A 51 -4.03 10.76 13.44
C GLY A 51 -4.94 9.52 13.61
N LEU A 52 -5.90 9.30 12.73
CA LEU A 52 -6.90 8.22 12.85
C LEU A 52 -6.52 6.89 12.18
N GLY A 53 -5.53 6.88 11.29
CA GLY A 53 -5.15 5.69 10.54
C GLY A 53 -4.76 4.52 11.43
N PHE A 54 -4.05 4.79 12.52
CA PHE A 54 -3.68 3.76 13.49
C PHE A 54 -4.92 3.12 14.14
N TYR A 55 -5.88 3.91 14.64
CA TYR A 55 -7.06 3.39 15.34
C TYR A 55 -8.04 2.62 14.45
N SER A 56 -7.88 2.67 13.12
CA SER A 56 -8.60 1.75 12.23
C SER A 56 -8.25 0.29 12.49
N SER A 57 -7.13 -0.02 13.15
CA SER A 57 -6.80 -1.37 13.62
C SER A 57 -7.89 -1.94 14.53
N PHE A 58 -8.46 -1.12 15.43
CA PHE A 58 -9.53 -1.54 16.34
C PHE A 58 -10.87 -1.84 15.66
N MET A 59 -10.99 -1.61 14.35
CA MET A 59 -12.17 -2.06 13.59
C MET A 59 -12.17 -3.57 13.34
N VAL A 60 -11.01 -4.23 13.49
CA VAL A 60 -10.84 -5.66 13.20
C VAL A 60 -10.12 -6.41 14.31
N SER A 61 -9.79 -5.73 15.40
CA SER A 61 -9.03 -6.28 16.52
C SER A 61 -9.64 -5.90 17.85
N GLU A 62 -9.75 -6.87 18.76
CA GLU A 62 -10.16 -6.65 20.15
C GLU A 62 -9.05 -5.98 20.98
N GLN A 63 -7.79 -6.14 20.57
CA GLN A 63 -6.64 -5.57 21.26
C GLN A 63 -5.49 -5.29 20.28
N VAL A 64 -4.75 -4.22 20.54
CA VAL A 64 -3.58 -3.82 19.74
C VAL A 64 -2.38 -3.63 20.67
N GLU A 65 -1.23 -4.16 20.25
CA GLU A 65 0.05 -3.87 20.89
C GLU A 65 0.99 -3.16 19.92
N ILE A 66 1.78 -2.25 20.46
CA ILE A 66 2.92 -1.65 19.77
C ILE A 66 4.17 -1.99 20.56
N LYS A 67 5.14 -2.66 19.93
CA LYS A 67 6.49 -2.84 20.48
C LYS A 67 7.46 -2.02 19.64
N THR A 68 8.05 -0.98 20.21
CA THR A 68 8.87 -0.04 19.43
C THR A 68 10.17 0.30 20.12
N LYS A 69 11.22 0.48 19.32
CA LYS A 69 12.54 0.92 19.77
C LYS A 69 13.07 2.00 18.84
N THR A 70 13.30 3.18 19.39
CA THR A 70 13.85 4.31 18.63
C THR A 70 15.26 4.03 18.10
N TYR A 71 15.59 4.61 16.95
CA TYR A 71 16.94 4.65 16.38
C TYR A 71 17.90 5.56 17.17
N LYS A 72 17.36 6.48 17.98
CA LYS A 72 18.13 7.42 18.79
C LYS A 72 18.96 6.64 19.82
N LYS A 73 20.08 7.22 20.27
CA LYS A 73 20.94 6.67 21.33
C LYS A 73 20.87 7.57 22.56
N GLY A 74 20.84 7.00 23.77
CA GLY A 74 20.83 7.77 25.03
C GLY A 74 19.99 7.15 26.14
N GLY A 75 19.76 7.89 27.23
CA GLY A 75 19.06 7.36 28.42
C GLY A 75 17.57 7.03 28.21
N GLN A 76 16.90 7.64 27.22
CA GLN A 76 15.47 7.44 26.93
C GLN A 76 15.23 6.54 25.70
N THR A 77 16.11 5.58 25.44
CA THR A 77 16.06 4.76 24.21
C THR A 77 15.77 3.29 24.48
N LYS A 78 15.26 2.99 25.67
CA LYS A 78 14.71 1.67 25.96
C LYS A 78 13.52 1.41 25.05
N ALA A 79 13.36 0.14 24.67
CA ALA A 79 12.19 -0.25 23.91
C ALA A 79 10.96 -0.19 24.83
N VAL A 80 9.81 0.10 24.24
CA VAL A 80 8.55 0.17 24.98
C VAL A 80 7.51 -0.71 24.32
N ARG A 81 6.66 -1.30 25.16
CA ARG A 81 5.42 -1.95 24.75
C ARG A 81 4.26 -1.07 25.19
N TRP A 82 3.43 -0.72 24.24
CA TRP A 82 2.12 -0.12 24.48
C TRP A 82 1.05 -1.13 24.14
N GLU A 83 -0.01 -1.18 24.93
CA GLU A 83 -1.12 -2.11 24.77
C GLU A 83 -2.44 -1.43 25.14
N CYS A 84 -3.46 -1.65 24.31
CA CYS A 84 -4.79 -1.07 24.47
C CYS A 84 -5.84 -1.98 23.80
N ASP A 85 -7.04 -2.02 24.37
CA ASP A 85 -8.22 -2.77 23.87
C ASP A 85 -9.21 -1.87 23.11
N GLY A 86 -8.82 -0.63 22.81
CA GLY A 86 -9.66 0.37 22.16
C GLY A 86 -10.49 1.21 23.13
N SER A 87 -10.43 0.91 24.44
CA SER A 87 -10.92 1.81 25.48
C SER A 87 -9.94 2.98 25.71
N PRO A 88 -10.32 4.02 26.47
CA PRO A 88 -9.38 5.08 26.88
C PRO A 88 -8.22 4.59 27.76
N ASP A 89 -8.32 3.38 28.31
CA ASP A 89 -7.29 2.79 29.15
C ASP A 89 -6.22 2.11 28.29
N TYR A 90 -4.97 2.34 28.64
CA TYR A 90 -3.82 1.74 27.98
C TYR A 90 -2.70 1.50 28.99
N SER A 91 -1.78 0.62 28.64
CA SER A 91 -0.55 0.38 29.41
C SER A 91 0.68 0.70 28.58
N ILE A 92 1.73 1.19 29.24
CA ILE A 92 3.07 1.36 28.67
C ILE A 92 4.07 0.74 29.64
N GLU A 93 4.87 -0.19 29.15
CA GLU A 93 5.95 -0.81 29.89
C GLU A 93 7.27 -0.77 29.12
N GLU A 94 8.39 -0.68 29.84
CA GLU A 94 9.72 -0.85 29.25
C GLU A 94 9.94 -2.34 28.94
N ILE A 95 10.44 -2.63 27.75
CA ILE A 95 10.76 -3.99 27.30
C ILE A 95 12.19 -4.06 26.75
N GLU A 96 12.69 -5.28 26.59
CA GLU A 96 13.88 -5.54 25.79
C GLU A 96 13.49 -5.81 24.33
N LYS A 97 14.22 -5.20 23.41
CA LYS A 97 14.10 -5.43 21.96
C LYS A 97 15.47 -5.20 21.34
N ASP A 98 15.93 -6.13 20.51
CA ASP A 98 17.29 -6.07 19.97
C ASP A 98 17.45 -4.94 18.93
N ASP A 99 16.60 -4.94 17.90
CA ASP A 99 16.68 -3.99 16.78
C ASP A 99 15.69 -2.82 16.90
N ARG A 100 15.97 -1.73 16.19
CA ARG A 100 15.09 -0.57 16.09
C ARG A 100 13.83 -0.87 15.27
N GLY A 101 12.90 0.09 15.28
CA GLY A 101 11.66 0.03 14.50
C GLY A 101 10.47 -0.33 15.38
N THR A 102 9.36 -0.65 14.73
CA THR A 102 8.06 -0.84 15.37
C THR A 102 7.41 -2.13 14.91
N GLU A 103 6.82 -2.86 15.86
CA GLU A 103 5.94 -3.99 15.63
C GLU A 103 4.55 -3.61 16.12
N VAL A 104 3.57 -3.63 15.22
CA VAL A 104 2.16 -3.46 15.54
C VAL A 104 1.51 -4.84 15.47
N ILE A 105 0.96 -5.30 16.59
CA ILE A 105 0.36 -6.62 16.76
C ILE A 105 -1.14 -6.41 16.95
N LEU A 106 -1.93 -7.00 16.07
CA LEU A 106 -3.38 -6.93 16.07
C LEU A 106 -3.92 -8.28 16.56
N HIS A 107 -4.58 -8.27 17.71
CA HIS A 107 -5.36 -9.39 18.22
C HIS A 107 -6.73 -9.35 17.57
N ILE A 108 -6.85 -10.08 16.44
CA ILE A 108 -8.04 -10.07 15.59
C ILE A 108 -9.23 -10.64 16.35
N ASP A 109 -10.36 -9.93 16.31
CA ASP A 109 -11.58 -10.33 16.99
C ASP A 109 -12.25 -11.56 16.34
N ASP A 110 -13.27 -12.11 17.00
CA ASP A 110 -13.96 -13.31 16.56
C ASP A 110 -14.75 -13.14 15.25
N GLU A 111 -15.19 -11.92 14.93
CA GLU A 111 -15.97 -11.60 13.73
C GLU A 111 -15.09 -11.42 12.49
N ASN A 112 -13.81 -11.06 12.69
CA ASN A 112 -12.87 -10.69 11.65
C ASN A 112 -11.76 -11.74 11.39
N LYS A 113 -11.95 -12.98 11.84
CA LYS A 113 -10.98 -14.10 11.66
C LYS A 113 -10.57 -14.36 10.21
N GLU A 114 -11.35 -13.92 9.24
CA GLU A 114 -11.00 -13.95 7.81
C GLU A 114 -9.67 -13.26 7.48
N PHE A 115 -9.23 -12.27 8.27
CA PHE A 115 -7.92 -11.62 8.07
C PHE A 115 -6.74 -12.46 8.60
N LEU A 116 -6.99 -13.60 9.25
CA LEU A 116 -5.96 -14.58 9.61
C LEU A 116 -5.67 -15.56 8.47
N ASP A 117 -6.41 -15.49 7.35
CA ASP A 117 -6.14 -16.26 6.15
C ASP A 117 -5.04 -15.60 5.30
N ASP A 118 -3.97 -16.34 5.02
CA ASP A 118 -2.80 -15.82 4.31
C ASP A 118 -3.16 -15.30 2.91
N TYR A 119 -4.06 -15.99 2.19
CA TYR A 119 -4.47 -15.59 0.85
C TYR A 119 -5.26 -14.29 0.88
N ARG A 120 -6.15 -14.11 1.85
CA ARG A 120 -6.86 -12.85 2.08
C ARG A 120 -5.90 -11.70 2.33
N VAL A 121 -4.89 -11.89 3.17
CA VAL A 121 -3.87 -10.86 3.45
C VAL A 121 -3.04 -10.56 2.20
N GLU A 122 -2.60 -11.57 1.46
CA GLU A 122 -1.84 -11.41 0.22
C GLU A 122 -2.62 -10.61 -0.83
N GLN A 123 -3.93 -10.84 -0.96
CA GLN A 123 -4.79 -10.05 -1.85
C GLN A 123 -4.83 -8.57 -1.45
N LEU A 124 -4.92 -8.27 -0.15
CA LEU A 124 -4.93 -6.90 0.36
C LEU A 124 -3.59 -6.21 0.10
N LEU A 125 -2.48 -6.89 0.41
CA LEU A 125 -1.14 -6.36 0.16
C LEU A 125 -0.88 -6.16 -1.33
N THR A 126 -1.31 -7.10 -2.18
CA THR A 126 -1.19 -6.97 -3.65
C THR A 126 -2.03 -5.82 -4.19
N LYS A 127 -3.14 -5.47 -3.54
CA LYS A 127 -3.99 -4.35 -3.96
C LYS A 127 -3.43 -3.00 -3.51
N TYR A 128 -3.11 -2.87 -2.22
CA TYR A 128 -2.79 -1.58 -1.60
C TYR A 128 -1.30 -1.29 -1.53
N CYS A 129 -0.47 -2.35 -1.49
CA CYS A 129 0.96 -2.24 -1.27
C CYS A 129 1.81 -2.52 -2.53
N LYS A 130 1.16 -2.85 -3.66
CA LYS A 130 1.78 -3.34 -4.90
C LYS A 130 3.02 -2.57 -5.35
N PHE A 131 2.97 -1.26 -5.20
CA PHE A 131 4.02 -0.36 -5.68
C PHE A 131 4.59 0.51 -4.58
N LEU A 132 4.35 0.20 -3.30
CA LEU A 132 4.94 0.99 -2.21
C LEU A 132 6.46 1.11 -2.39
N PRO A 133 7.05 2.27 -2.10
CA PRO A 133 8.47 2.55 -2.35
C PRO A 133 9.41 1.74 -1.44
N ILE A 134 8.86 0.95 -0.52
CA ILE A 134 9.58 0.08 0.40
C ILE A 134 9.25 -1.38 0.09
N PRO A 135 10.23 -2.30 0.16
CA PRO A 135 9.95 -3.74 0.04
C PRO A 135 9.00 -4.20 1.14
N ILE A 136 7.94 -4.89 0.74
CA ILE A 136 6.96 -5.51 1.62
C ILE A 136 7.22 -7.01 1.61
N GLN A 137 7.62 -7.52 2.76
CA GLN A 137 7.80 -8.94 3.00
C GLN A 137 6.50 -9.53 3.56
N PHE A 138 6.03 -10.63 2.97
CA PHE A 138 4.93 -11.41 3.52
C PHE A 138 5.27 -12.89 3.47
N GLY A 139 5.51 -13.48 4.65
CA GLY A 139 5.96 -14.87 4.78
C GLY A 139 7.34 -15.14 4.17
N THR A 140 7.54 -16.39 3.77
CA THR A 140 8.75 -16.91 3.15
C THR A 140 8.40 -17.71 1.91
N LYS A 141 9.36 -17.84 0.99
CA LYS A 141 9.24 -18.70 -0.19
C LYS A 141 10.43 -19.64 -0.29
N LYS A 142 10.19 -20.80 -0.86
CA LYS A 142 11.20 -21.82 -1.15
C LYS A 142 11.80 -21.56 -2.53
N GLU A 143 13.12 -21.43 -2.59
CA GLU A 143 13.87 -21.30 -3.85
C GLU A 143 14.97 -22.36 -3.89
N PHE A 144 15.33 -22.81 -5.08
CA PHE A 144 16.45 -23.73 -5.28
C PHE A 144 17.70 -22.94 -5.67
N GLU A 145 18.70 -22.92 -4.80
CA GLU A 145 19.99 -22.31 -5.07
C GLU A 145 21.04 -23.36 -5.42
N THR A 146 21.98 -22.98 -6.29
CA THR A 146 23.09 -23.85 -6.68
C THR A 146 24.16 -23.82 -5.59
N ILE A 147 24.64 -24.98 -5.17
CA ILE A 147 25.76 -25.10 -4.25
C ILE A 147 27.05 -24.95 -5.05
N GLU A 148 27.78 -23.84 -4.85
CA GLU A 148 29.05 -23.62 -5.51
C GLU A 148 30.04 -24.77 -5.23
N GLY A 149 30.60 -25.33 -6.30
CA GLY A 149 31.62 -26.39 -6.22
C GLY A 149 31.09 -27.81 -5.95
N LYS A 150 29.77 -28.04 -5.93
CA LYS A 150 29.19 -29.38 -5.86
C LYS A 150 28.39 -29.72 -7.10
N PHE A 151 28.55 -30.96 -7.56
CA PHE A 151 27.83 -31.52 -8.69
C PHE A 151 27.13 -32.80 -8.25
N ASP A 152 25.93 -33.05 -8.79
CA ASP A 152 25.20 -34.28 -8.60
C ASP A 152 25.89 -35.46 -9.33
N LYS A 153 25.30 -36.65 -9.20
CA LYS A 153 25.83 -37.88 -9.82
C LYS A 153 25.85 -37.83 -11.35
N ASP A 154 25.10 -36.91 -11.95
CA ASP A 154 24.97 -36.71 -13.39
C ASP A 154 25.84 -35.54 -13.90
N GLY A 155 26.63 -34.90 -13.02
CA GLY A 155 27.53 -33.81 -13.36
C GLY A 155 26.85 -32.44 -13.47
N ASN A 156 25.59 -32.30 -13.04
CA ASN A 156 24.92 -31.00 -12.98
C ASN A 156 25.20 -30.32 -11.63
N PRO A 157 25.19 -28.97 -11.56
CA PRO A 157 25.36 -28.28 -10.29
C PRO A 157 24.30 -28.70 -9.26
N GLU A 158 24.75 -29.12 -8.08
CA GLU A 158 23.86 -29.57 -7.01
C GLU A 158 23.01 -28.39 -6.52
N LYS A 159 21.72 -28.60 -6.33
CA LYS A 159 20.79 -27.57 -5.84
C LYS A 159 20.31 -27.89 -4.44
N GLN A 160 20.20 -26.88 -3.59
CA GLN A 160 19.56 -26.98 -2.28
C GLN A 160 18.32 -26.08 -2.22
N GLU A 161 17.29 -26.56 -1.54
CA GLU A 161 16.13 -25.74 -1.19
C GLU A 161 16.53 -24.80 -0.05
N VAL A 162 16.38 -23.49 -0.29
CA VAL A 162 16.58 -22.44 0.71
C VAL A 162 15.28 -21.67 0.89
N GLU A 163 15.01 -21.31 2.13
CA GLU A 163 13.86 -20.48 2.49
C GLU A 163 14.30 -19.01 2.54
N LYS A 164 13.63 -18.17 1.76
CA LYS A 164 13.95 -16.74 1.65
C LYS A 164 12.75 -15.86 1.98
N PRO A 165 12.98 -14.60 2.40
CA PRO A 165 11.93 -13.58 2.47
C PRO A 165 11.15 -13.49 1.16
N ASN A 166 9.82 -13.57 1.25
CA ASN A 166 8.95 -13.39 0.10
C ASN A 166 8.59 -11.91 -0.03
N ILE A 167 9.27 -11.20 -0.93
CA ILE A 167 8.96 -9.80 -1.27
C ILE A 167 7.85 -9.81 -2.33
N ILE A 168 6.70 -9.23 -1.98
CA ILE A 168 5.46 -9.35 -2.75
C ILE A 168 5.13 -8.12 -3.60
N ASN A 169 5.88 -7.03 -3.45
CA ASN A 169 5.64 -5.77 -4.14
C ASN A 169 6.82 -5.35 -5.02
N ASN A 170 6.55 -4.38 -5.91
CA ASN A 170 7.53 -3.77 -6.81
C ASN A 170 7.79 -2.30 -6.41
N PRO A 171 8.88 -2.00 -5.69
CA PRO A 171 9.18 -0.63 -5.24
C PRO A 171 9.68 0.30 -6.35
N ASP A 172 10.10 -0.25 -7.48
CA ASP A 172 10.68 0.46 -8.62
C ASP A 172 9.86 0.23 -9.90
N PRO A 173 8.58 0.64 -9.90
CA PRO A 173 7.72 0.40 -11.04
C PRO A 173 8.16 1.18 -12.28
N LEU A 174 7.78 0.67 -13.45
CA LEU A 174 8.27 1.17 -14.74
C LEU A 174 8.01 2.66 -14.98
N TRP A 175 6.90 3.21 -14.48
CA TRP A 175 6.54 4.62 -14.70
C TRP A 175 7.50 5.61 -14.01
N LYS A 176 8.38 5.14 -13.12
CA LYS A 176 9.44 5.97 -12.53
C LYS A 176 10.67 6.09 -13.42
N LYS A 177 10.83 5.20 -14.41
CA LYS A 177 11.93 5.27 -15.37
C LYS A 177 11.66 6.38 -16.37
N LYS A 178 12.72 6.98 -16.91
CA LYS A 178 12.57 7.89 -18.06
C LYS A 178 12.12 7.08 -19.27
N PRO A 179 11.26 7.62 -20.16
CA PRO A 179 10.82 6.90 -21.36
C PRO A 179 11.96 6.40 -22.25
N ALA A 180 13.09 7.13 -22.31
CA ALA A 180 14.27 6.75 -23.09
C ALA A 180 15.03 5.53 -22.53
N ASP A 181 14.84 5.22 -21.25
CA ASP A 181 15.52 4.12 -20.55
C ASP A 181 14.63 2.87 -20.44
N ALA A 182 13.43 2.90 -21.03
CA ALA A 182 12.44 1.83 -20.98
C ALA A 182 12.33 1.12 -22.33
N THR A 183 12.36 -0.21 -22.31
CA THR A 183 12.24 -1.07 -23.49
C THR A 183 10.79 -1.52 -23.72
N ASP A 184 10.47 -1.89 -24.96
CA ASP A 184 9.15 -2.44 -25.31
C ASP A 184 8.77 -3.66 -24.47
N GLU A 185 9.74 -4.52 -24.15
CA GLU A 185 9.53 -5.71 -23.32
C GLU A 185 9.21 -5.34 -21.86
N GLU A 186 9.84 -4.30 -21.31
CA GLU A 186 9.49 -3.79 -19.99
C GLU A 186 8.06 -3.25 -19.95
N TYR A 187 7.62 -2.53 -20.98
CA TYR A 187 6.21 -2.08 -21.06
C TYR A 187 5.24 -3.26 -21.10
N LYS A 188 5.54 -4.30 -21.89
CA LYS A 188 4.70 -5.51 -21.93
C LYS A 188 4.64 -6.21 -20.58
N ASN A 189 5.78 -6.35 -19.91
CA ASN A 189 5.85 -6.99 -18.59
C ASN A 189 5.14 -6.15 -17.52
N PHE A 190 5.28 -4.83 -17.56
CA PHE A 190 4.56 -3.94 -16.64
C PHE A 190 3.04 -3.97 -16.88
N TYR A 191 2.58 -4.09 -18.13
CA TYR A 191 1.16 -4.31 -18.42
C TYR A 191 0.64 -5.64 -17.84
N ARG A 192 1.39 -6.73 -17.99
CA ARG A 192 1.07 -8.04 -17.39
C ARG A 192 1.08 -7.97 -15.86
N GLU A 193 2.02 -7.23 -15.27
CA GLU A 193 2.08 -6.98 -13.83
C GLU A 193 0.81 -6.26 -13.36
N LEU A 194 0.38 -5.19 -14.04
CA LEU A 194 -0.86 -4.48 -13.70
C LEU A 194 -2.11 -5.35 -13.85
N TYR A 195 -2.16 -6.20 -14.88
CA TYR A 195 -3.32 -7.02 -15.22
C TYR A 195 -2.96 -8.50 -15.45
N PRO A 196 -2.65 -9.27 -14.39
CA PRO A 196 -2.12 -10.64 -14.51
C PRO A 196 -3.09 -11.62 -15.18
N TYR A 197 -4.39 -11.32 -15.16
CA TYR A 197 -5.43 -12.12 -15.82
C TYR A 197 -5.69 -11.71 -17.28
N THR A 198 -4.98 -10.71 -17.79
CA THR A 198 -5.09 -10.27 -19.19
C THR A 198 -3.95 -10.86 -20.02
N PHE A 199 -4.26 -11.86 -20.82
CA PHE A 199 -3.28 -12.57 -21.65
C PHE A 199 -2.92 -11.81 -22.95
N GLU A 200 -3.72 -10.82 -23.33
CA GLU A 200 -3.51 -10.05 -24.56
C GLU A 200 -2.57 -8.87 -24.34
N GLU A 201 -1.61 -8.71 -25.24
CA GLU A 201 -0.73 -7.54 -25.24
C GLU A 201 -1.47 -6.27 -25.68
N PRO A 202 -1.11 -5.11 -25.10
CA PRO A 202 -1.65 -3.83 -25.53
C PRO A 202 -1.21 -3.51 -26.96
N LEU A 203 -2.00 -2.70 -27.67
CA LEU A 203 -1.67 -2.22 -29.01
C LEU A 203 -0.46 -1.29 -29.00
N PHE A 204 -0.47 -0.34 -28.07
CA PHE A 204 0.63 0.58 -27.79
C PHE A 204 0.43 1.20 -26.40
N ASN A 205 1.43 1.96 -25.97
CA ASN A 205 1.44 2.66 -24.70
C ASN A 205 1.85 4.13 -24.88
N ILE A 206 1.48 4.96 -23.90
CA ILE A 206 1.92 6.34 -23.76
C ILE A 206 2.53 6.46 -22.36
N HIS A 207 3.82 6.78 -22.29
CA HIS A 207 4.52 7.05 -21.05
C HIS A 207 4.46 8.54 -20.73
N LEU A 208 3.71 8.88 -19.67
CA LEU A 208 3.60 10.23 -19.13
C LEU A 208 4.78 10.49 -18.19
N ASN A 209 5.53 11.56 -18.44
CA ASN A 209 6.59 12.03 -17.57
C ASN A 209 6.63 13.56 -17.62
N VAL A 210 5.87 14.20 -16.74
CA VAL A 210 5.64 15.65 -16.69
C VAL A 210 6.08 16.17 -15.33
N ASP A 211 6.94 17.18 -15.33
CA ASP A 211 7.51 17.82 -14.14
C ASP A 211 7.04 19.28 -13.94
N TYR A 212 6.38 19.87 -14.94
CA TYR A 212 5.83 21.22 -14.89
C TYR A 212 4.56 21.37 -15.74
N PRO A 213 3.52 22.11 -15.29
CA PRO A 213 3.39 22.86 -14.02
C PRO A 213 2.94 22.02 -12.81
N PHE A 214 2.82 20.71 -12.98
CA PHE A 214 2.50 19.74 -11.92
C PHE A 214 3.30 18.46 -12.18
N ASN A 215 3.46 17.63 -11.15
CA ASN A 215 4.20 16.37 -11.28
C ASN A 215 3.23 15.26 -11.65
N LEU A 216 3.40 14.66 -12.82
CA LEU A 216 2.57 13.57 -13.31
C LEU A 216 3.43 12.54 -14.01
N THR A 217 3.44 11.34 -13.47
CA THR A 217 4.07 10.17 -14.10
C THR A 217 3.03 9.09 -14.30
N GLY A 218 3.25 8.20 -15.25
CA GLY A 218 2.29 7.14 -15.49
C GLY A 218 2.48 6.50 -16.85
N ILE A 219 1.79 5.38 -17.06
CA ILE A 219 1.79 4.70 -18.35
C ILE A 219 0.36 4.33 -18.65
N LEU A 220 -0.14 4.83 -19.78
CA LEU A 220 -1.45 4.50 -20.32
C LEU A 220 -1.29 3.51 -21.47
N TYR A 221 -2.10 2.47 -21.47
CA TYR A 221 -2.10 1.38 -22.42
C TYR A 221 -3.40 1.36 -23.20
N PHE A 222 -3.29 1.10 -24.51
CA PHE A 222 -4.42 0.92 -25.41
C PHE A 222 -4.68 -0.58 -25.55
N PRO A 223 -5.67 -1.15 -24.83
CA PRO A 223 -5.98 -2.57 -24.93
C PRO A 223 -6.62 -2.90 -26.28
N LYS A 224 -6.50 -4.17 -26.70
CA LYS A 224 -7.29 -4.68 -27.81
C LYS A 224 -8.76 -4.78 -27.38
N LEU A 225 -9.66 -4.17 -28.15
CA LEU A 225 -11.09 -4.25 -27.88
C LEU A 225 -11.63 -5.61 -28.31
N LYS A 226 -12.26 -6.34 -27.38
CA LYS A 226 -13.02 -7.55 -27.69
C LYS A 226 -14.45 -7.17 -28.10
N LYS A 227 -15.03 -7.97 -28.99
CA LYS A 227 -16.40 -7.78 -29.50
C LYS A 227 -17.50 -8.17 -28.49
N ASP A 228 -17.11 -8.74 -27.35
CA ASP A 228 -18.05 -9.18 -26.31
C ASP A 228 -18.41 -8.04 -25.34
N TYR A 229 -19.67 -8.08 -24.88
CA TYR A 229 -20.56 -6.93 -24.73
C TYR A 229 -20.39 -6.08 -23.45
N GLU A 230 -19.27 -6.22 -22.73
CA GLU A 230 -18.98 -5.38 -21.55
C GLU A 230 -17.64 -4.70 -21.69
N MET A 231 -17.69 -3.48 -22.20
CA MET A 231 -16.54 -2.60 -22.26
C MET A 231 -16.19 -2.17 -20.82
N GLN A 232 -15.27 -2.91 -20.20
CA GLN A 232 -14.82 -2.67 -18.83
C GLN A 232 -14.10 -1.32 -18.74
N ARG A 233 -14.84 -0.28 -18.34
CA ARG A 233 -14.30 1.06 -18.07
C ARG A 233 -13.53 1.07 -16.75
N ASN A 234 -12.74 2.12 -16.53
CA ASN A 234 -12.08 2.44 -15.26
C ASN A 234 -11.00 1.41 -14.85
N LYS A 235 -10.15 1.01 -15.79
CA LYS A 235 -8.98 0.18 -15.48
C LYS A 235 -7.74 0.98 -15.12
N ILE A 236 -7.76 2.30 -15.29
CA ILE A 236 -6.66 3.16 -14.85
C ILE A 236 -6.60 3.17 -13.32
N GLN A 237 -5.42 2.89 -12.79
CA GLN A 237 -5.14 2.94 -11.36
C GLN A 237 -4.49 4.28 -11.00
N LEU A 238 -5.04 4.96 -10.00
CA LEU A 238 -4.56 6.24 -9.51
C LEU A 238 -3.70 6.04 -8.27
N TYR A 239 -2.53 6.66 -8.28
CA TYR A 239 -1.55 6.63 -7.22
C TYR A 239 -1.13 8.05 -6.83
N SER A 240 -0.65 8.18 -5.60
CA SER A 240 0.06 9.37 -5.14
C SER A 240 1.30 8.91 -4.38
N ASN A 241 2.47 9.24 -4.91
CA ASN A 241 3.77 8.75 -4.41
C ASN A 241 3.79 7.22 -4.28
N GLN A 242 3.33 6.53 -5.34
CA GLN A 242 3.21 5.07 -5.39
C GLN A 242 2.26 4.43 -4.36
N VAL A 243 1.50 5.23 -3.60
CA VAL A 243 0.42 4.74 -2.73
C VAL A 243 -0.86 4.66 -3.53
N PHE A 244 -1.50 3.49 -3.55
CA PHE A 244 -2.76 3.28 -4.28
C PHE A 244 -3.87 4.15 -3.68
N VAL A 245 -4.52 4.96 -4.53
CA VAL A 245 -5.66 5.80 -4.14
C VAL A 245 -6.96 5.14 -4.57
N THR A 246 -7.14 4.91 -5.87
CA THR A 246 -8.39 4.35 -6.42
C THR A 246 -8.20 3.90 -7.87
N ASN A 247 -9.05 3.00 -8.35
CA ASN A 247 -9.22 2.72 -9.79
C ASN A 247 -10.46 3.40 -10.39
N SER A 248 -11.25 4.09 -9.57
CA SER A 248 -12.45 4.81 -10.00
C SER A 248 -12.09 6.22 -10.47
N VAL A 249 -11.61 6.32 -11.70
CA VAL A 249 -11.11 7.57 -12.31
C VAL A 249 -12.17 8.45 -12.97
N GLU A 250 -13.45 8.11 -12.84
CA GLU A 250 -14.55 8.89 -13.41
C GLU A 250 -14.59 10.31 -12.81
N GLY A 251 -14.55 11.33 -13.67
CA GLY A 251 -14.42 12.74 -13.28
C GLY A 251 -13.00 13.18 -12.90
N ILE A 252 -12.02 12.28 -12.98
CA ILE A 252 -10.58 12.54 -12.82
C ILE A 252 -9.92 12.50 -14.20
N VAL A 253 -10.21 11.46 -14.98
CA VAL A 253 -9.80 11.37 -16.38
C VAL A 253 -10.99 11.61 -17.31
N PRO A 254 -10.78 12.18 -18.50
CA PRO A 254 -11.80 12.29 -19.53
C PRO A 254 -12.47 10.97 -19.87
N ASP A 255 -13.78 10.99 -20.14
CA ASP A 255 -14.58 9.79 -20.40
C ASP A 255 -14.03 8.91 -21.54
N PHE A 256 -13.50 9.52 -22.59
CA PHE A 256 -12.94 8.78 -23.72
C PHE A 256 -11.67 7.99 -23.36
N LEU A 257 -10.97 8.39 -22.29
CA LEU A 257 -9.79 7.70 -21.76
C LEU A 257 -10.14 6.63 -20.73
N THR A 258 -11.38 6.56 -20.25
CA THR A 258 -11.82 5.52 -19.31
C THR A 258 -11.74 4.09 -19.88
N LEU A 259 -11.57 3.98 -21.21
CA LEU A 259 -11.32 2.74 -21.94
C LEU A 259 -9.86 2.28 -21.89
N LEU A 260 -8.96 3.17 -21.50
CA LEU A 260 -7.55 2.84 -21.39
C LEU A 260 -7.29 2.05 -20.10
N HIS A 261 -6.20 1.30 -20.16
CA HIS A 261 -5.60 0.64 -19.02
C HIS A 261 -4.37 1.44 -18.59
N GLY A 262 -3.89 1.25 -17.38
CA GLY A 262 -2.62 1.80 -16.96
C GLY A 262 -2.64 2.38 -15.55
N VAL A 263 -1.70 3.29 -15.34
CA VAL A 263 -1.44 3.91 -14.05
C VAL A 263 -1.17 5.39 -14.23
N ILE A 264 -1.64 6.19 -13.28
CA ILE A 264 -1.33 7.61 -13.13
C ILE A 264 -0.88 7.83 -11.70
N ASP A 265 0.30 8.43 -11.52
CA ASP A 265 0.89 8.74 -10.23
C ASP A 265 1.26 10.23 -10.17
N SER A 266 0.71 10.93 -9.17
CA SER A 266 1.01 12.34 -8.92
C SER A 266 0.99 12.63 -7.41
N PRO A 267 2.03 13.30 -6.88
CA PRO A 267 2.05 13.75 -5.49
C PRO A 267 0.97 14.81 -5.20
N ASP A 268 0.45 15.46 -6.24
CA ASP A 268 -0.57 16.50 -6.14
C ASP A 268 -1.98 15.90 -5.92
N ILE A 269 -2.14 14.58 -6.07
CA ILE A 269 -3.38 13.89 -5.77
C ILE A 269 -3.48 13.66 -4.25
N PRO A 270 -4.56 14.14 -3.59
CA PRO A 270 -4.73 13.94 -2.16
C PRO A 270 -4.92 12.46 -1.81
N LEU A 271 -4.08 11.99 -0.89
CA LEU A 271 -4.20 10.70 -0.23
C LEU A 271 -5.34 10.80 0.79
N ASN A 272 -6.35 9.93 0.73
CA ASN A 272 -7.46 9.84 1.68
C ASN A 272 -8.57 10.90 1.50
N VAL A 273 -9.19 10.92 0.34
CA VAL A 273 -10.39 11.73 0.10
C VAL A 273 -11.45 10.92 -0.63
N SER A 274 -12.72 11.23 -0.35
CA SER A 274 -13.83 10.60 -1.05
C SER A 274 -13.78 10.90 -2.55
N ARG A 275 -14.39 10.03 -3.34
CA ARG A 275 -14.51 10.21 -4.79
C ARG A 275 -15.12 11.56 -5.17
N SER A 276 -16.13 12.04 -4.44
CA SER A 276 -16.77 13.33 -4.69
C SER A 276 -15.81 14.51 -4.47
N TYR A 277 -14.92 14.40 -3.48
CA TYR A 277 -13.90 15.41 -3.23
C TYR A 277 -12.87 15.45 -4.36
N LEU A 278 -12.37 14.29 -4.82
CA LEU A 278 -11.41 14.20 -5.93
C LEU A 278 -11.93 14.89 -7.21
N GLN A 279 -13.21 14.73 -7.53
CA GLN A 279 -13.82 15.36 -8.71
C GLN A 279 -13.88 16.89 -8.63
N SER A 280 -14.00 17.43 -7.42
CA SER A 280 -14.03 18.87 -7.19
C SER A 280 -12.65 19.52 -7.11
N ASP A 281 -11.61 18.71 -6.85
CA ASP A 281 -10.26 19.16 -6.56
C ASP A 281 -9.58 19.89 -7.73
N GLY A 282 -8.87 20.96 -7.40
CA GLY A 282 -8.25 21.83 -8.40
C GLY A 282 -7.03 21.20 -9.10
N ALA A 283 -6.25 20.37 -8.39
CA ALA A 283 -5.11 19.68 -8.97
C ALA A 283 -5.59 18.56 -9.90
N VAL A 284 -6.58 17.78 -9.47
CA VAL A 284 -7.22 16.76 -10.31
C VAL A 284 -7.78 17.35 -11.61
N LYS A 285 -8.46 18.50 -11.55
CA LYS A 285 -8.97 19.18 -12.76
C LYS A 285 -7.86 19.60 -13.72
N LYS A 286 -6.72 20.08 -13.21
CA LYS A 286 -5.56 20.45 -14.04
C LYS A 286 -4.94 19.24 -14.72
N ILE A 287 -4.77 18.14 -13.97
CA ILE A 287 -4.28 16.86 -14.50
C ILE A 287 -5.22 16.38 -15.62
N SER A 288 -6.54 16.36 -15.37
CA SER A 288 -7.56 15.99 -16.35
C SER A 288 -7.45 16.80 -17.65
N GLY A 289 -7.34 18.13 -17.52
CA GLY A 289 -7.25 19.04 -18.65
C GLY A 289 -5.96 18.91 -19.46
N TYR A 290 -4.88 18.37 -18.89
CA TYR A 290 -3.63 18.12 -19.61
C TYR A 290 -3.61 16.78 -20.33
N ILE A 291 -4.25 15.75 -19.74
CA ILE A 291 -4.36 14.44 -20.38
C ILE A 291 -5.30 14.50 -21.61
N THR A 292 -6.24 15.46 -21.63
CA THR A 292 -7.15 15.73 -22.75
C THR A 292 -6.44 16.42 -23.91
#